data_AF-A0A1V9V9X0-F1
#
_entry.id   AF-A0A1V9V9X0-F1
#
_cell.length_a   1.000
_cell.length_b   1.000
_cell.length_c   1.000
_cell.angle_alpha   90.00
_cell.angle_beta   90.00
_cell.angle_gamma   90.00
#
_symmetry.space_group_name_H-M   'P 1'
#
loop_
_entity.id
_entity.type
_entity.pdbx_description
1 polymer ?
#
loop_
_entity_poly.entity_id
_entity_poly.type
_entity_poly.pdbx_seq_one_letter_code
_entity_poly.pdbx_strand_id
1 'polypeptide(L)'
;ETGVIGIDKNGNEVRLKDLWPSDEEIDAIVYKSVKPEMFAKIYDPMFAKSDKGAKAEPFYKWDAKSTYIQKPPYWEDAFMSMPALKNLRPLGVFPNDITTDHLSPSNAIQANSASGEYCLKMGLPLEDLNSYATHRGDHNTALRATLANPKLYNEMVKDENGKVKQGSLTKIMPEGKESRMWEAIETYMERKQPLIIVAGTNYGQGSSRDWAAKGVRLAGVEVVIAESIERIHRTNLVGMGVLPLQFKKGDTRHT
;
A
#
# COMPACT_ATOMS: atom_id res chain seq x y z
N GLU A 1 30.78 -22.55 3.86
CA GLU A 1 31.01 -23.95 4.28
C GLU A 1 32.27 -24.17 5.11
N THR A 2 33.36 -23.41 4.92
CA THR A 2 34.65 -23.61 5.64
C THR A 2 34.89 -22.67 6.83
N GLY A 3 33.93 -21.79 7.16
CA GLY A 3 34.06 -20.88 8.31
C GLY A 3 33.89 -21.62 9.64
N VAL A 4 34.76 -21.34 10.60
CA VAL A 4 34.60 -21.73 12.01
C VAL A 4 33.65 -20.73 12.66
N ILE A 5 32.59 -21.22 13.31
CA ILE A 5 31.61 -20.40 14.03
C ILE A 5 32.10 -20.10 15.44
N GLY A 6 32.79 -21.06 16.05
CA GLY A 6 33.37 -20.92 17.37
C GLY A 6 34.26 -22.11 17.72
N ILE A 7 34.80 -22.09 18.94
CA ILE A 7 35.59 -23.18 19.49
C ILE A 7 34.85 -23.69 20.73
N ASP A 8 34.66 -25.00 20.82
CA ASP A 8 34.00 -25.61 21.98
C ASP A 8 34.90 -25.58 23.23
N LYS A 9 34.38 -26.05 24.36
CA LYS A 9 35.12 -26.08 25.64
C LYS A 9 36.34 -27.02 25.62
N ASN A 10 36.44 -27.90 24.62
CA ASN A 10 37.52 -28.85 24.45
C ASN A 10 38.56 -28.36 23.42
N GLY A 11 38.38 -27.17 22.85
CA GLY A 11 39.27 -26.61 21.85
C GLY A 11 38.96 -27.05 20.41
N ASN A 12 37.84 -27.75 20.18
CA ASN A 12 37.46 -28.19 18.83
C ASN A 12 36.77 -27.04 18.07
N GLU A 13 37.11 -26.91 16.80
CA GLU A 13 36.40 -25.99 15.90
C GLU A 13 34.97 -26.47 15.67
N VAL A 14 34.01 -25.60 15.96
CA VAL A 14 32.59 -25.82 15.67
C VAL A 14 32.23 -25.12 14.37
N ARG A 15 31.64 -25.87 13.44
CA ARG A 15 31.23 -25.42 12.10
C ARG A 15 29.72 -25.58 11.95
N LEU A 16 29.17 -24.95 10.92
CA LEU A 16 27.71 -25.02 10.66
C LEU A 16 27.20 -26.46 10.56
N LYS A 17 27.96 -27.33 9.88
CA LYS A 17 27.63 -28.75 9.71
C LYS A 17 27.57 -29.54 11.03
N ASP A 18 28.26 -29.06 12.08
CA ASP A 18 28.30 -29.73 13.38
C ASP A 18 27.08 -29.34 14.24
N LEU A 19 26.36 -28.29 13.83
CA LEU A 19 25.15 -27.77 14.50
C LEU A 19 23.87 -28.01 13.70
N TRP A 20 23.98 -28.29 12.40
CA TRP A 20 22.84 -28.47 11.52
C TRP A 20 22.28 -29.89 11.69
N PRO A 21 21.07 -30.06 12.24
CA PRO A 21 20.48 -31.38 12.41
C PRO A 21 20.21 -32.04 11.05
N SER A 22 20.29 -33.36 10.99
CA SER A 22 19.88 -34.09 9.79
C SER A 22 18.36 -34.12 9.65
N ASP A 23 17.87 -34.41 8.43
CA ASP A 23 16.43 -34.54 8.17
C ASP A 23 15.82 -35.66 9.06
N GLU A 24 16.54 -36.76 9.28
CA GLU A 24 16.10 -37.86 10.16
C GLU A 24 15.99 -37.45 11.63
N GLU A 25 16.91 -36.61 12.12
CA GLU A 25 16.86 -36.07 13.49
C GLU A 25 15.66 -35.14 13.66
N ILE A 26 15.37 -34.30 12.65
CA ILE A 26 14.18 -33.43 12.63
C ILE A 26 12.90 -34.28 12.61
N ASP A 27 12.79 -35.25 11.70
CA ASP A 27 11.60 -36.08 11.52
C ASP A 27 11.28 -36.91 12.77
N ALA A 28 12.30 -37.49 13.42
CA ALA A 28 12.13 -38.24 14.65
C ALA A 28 11.55 -37.35 15.77
N ILE A 29 12.02 -36.11 15.89
CA ILE A 29 11.53 -35.14 16.88
C ILE A 29 10.10 -34.71 16.54
N VAL A 30 9.79 -34.42 15.27
CA VAL A 30 8.45 -34.03 14.80
C VAL A 30 7.45 -35.14 15.10
N TYR A 31 7.76 -36.39 14.76
CA TYR A 31 6.90 -37.55 15.04
C TYR A 31 6.65 -37.74 16.55
N LYS A 32 7.70 -37.55 17.36
CA LYS A 32 7.60 -37.68 18.81
C LYS A 32 6.81 -36.54 19.45
N SER A 33 6.87 -35.33 18.91
CA SER A 33 6.48 -34.11 19.64
C SER A 33 5.24 -33.43 19.09
N VAL A 34 4.96 -33.50 17.78
CA VAL A 34 3.78 -32.87 17.18
C VAL A 34 2.60 -33.83 17.26
N LYS A 35 1.64 -33.53 18.13
CA LYS A 35 0.50 -34.42 18.42
C LYS A 35 -0.85 -33.80 18.06
N PRO A 36 -1.84 -34.59 17.60
CA PRO A 36 -3.17 -34.09 17.24
C PRO A 36 -3.84 -33.26 18.35
N GLU A 37 -3.61 -33.60 19.63
CA GLU A 37 -4.20 -32.92 20.77
C GLU A 37 -3.71 -31.47 20.91
N MET A 38 -2.51 -31.15 20.41
CA MET A 38 -2.00 -29.78 20.38
C MET A 38 -2.84 -28.90 19.45
N PHE A 39 -3.28 -29.45 18.31
CA PHE A 39 -4.16 -28.76 17.38
C PHE A 39 -5.54 -28.58 18.00
N ALA A 40 -6.14 -29.64 18.54
CA ALA A 40 -7.45 -29.57 19.21
C ALA A 40 -7.46 -28.52 20.33
N LYS A 41 -6.41 -28.50 21.18
CA LYS A 41 -6.27 -27.53 22.27
C LYS A 41 -6.25 -26.06 21.81
N ILE A 42 -5.79 -25.78 20.59
CA ILE A 42 -5.76 -24.44 20.01
C ILE A 42 -7.07 -24.14 19.28
N TYR A 43 -7.53 -25.06 18.43
CA TYR A 43 -8.64 -24.83 17.51
C TYR A 43 -10.01 -24.97 18.17
N ASP A 44 -10.19 -25.90 19.11
CA ASP A 44 -11.49 -26.09 19.76
C ASP A 44 -11.91 -24.83 20.54
N PRO A 45 -11.05 -24.17 21.34
CA PRO A 45 -11.41 -22.92 21.98
C PRO A 45 -11.53 -21.74 20.99
N MET A 46 -10.71 -21.70 19.93
CA MET A 46 -10.73 -20.61 18.96
C MET A 46 -12.04 -20.56 18.17
N PHE A 47 -12.64 -21.72 17.88
CA PHE A 47 -13.91 -21.84 17.17
C PHE A 47 -15.10 -22.12 18.09
N ALA A 48 -14.90 -22.20 19.40
CA ALA A 48 -15.98 -22.33 20.37
C ALA A 48 -16.91 -21.12 20.24
N LYS A 49 -18.16 -21.38 19.85
CA LYS A 49 -19.18 -20.33 19.80
C LYS A 49 -19.41 -19.81 21.22
N SER A 50 -19.17 -18.52 21.45
CA SER A 50 -19.58 -17.90 22.69
C SER A 50 -21.06 -17.51 22.59
N ASP A 51 -21.89 -18.00 23.51
CA ASP A 51 -23.32 -17.63 23.64
C ASP A 51 -23.55 -16.18 24.12
N LYS A 52 -22.51 -15.35 24.13
CA LYS A 52 -22.59 -13.92 24.42
C LYS A 52 -23.14 -13.15 23.22
N GLY A 53 -24.22 -13.65 22.63
CA GLY A 53 -24.93 -13.07 21.50
C GLY A 53 -25.49 -11.70 21.85
N ALA A 54 -24.64 -10.68 21.83
CA ALA A 54 -25.09 -9.32 21.74
C ALA A 54 -25.93 -9.22 20.47
N LYS A 55 -27.18 -8.76 20.61
CA LYS A 55 -28.02 -8.45 19.47
C LYS A 55 -27.30 -7.36 18.65
N ALA A 56 -26.68 -7.77 17.54
CA ALA A 56 -25.96 -6.85 16.67
C ALA A 56 -26.97 -6.01 15.90
N GLU A 57 -26.80 -4.70 15.93
CA GLU A 57 -27.54 -3.81 15.05
C GLU A 57 -27.08 -4.04 13.60
N PRO A 58 -28.00 -4.03 12.61
CA PRO A 58 -27.65 -4.29 11.22
C PRO A 58 -26.82 -3.17 10.58
N PHE A 59 -26.84 -1.96 11.17
CA PHE A 59 -26.11 -0.80 10.68
C PHE A 59 -25.01 -0.37 11.65
N TYR A 60 -23.81 -0.17 11.11
CA TYR A 60 -22.70 0.38 11.87
C TYR A 60 -22.97 1.84 12.23
N LYS A 61 -22.82 2.18 13.51
CA LYS A 61 -22.94 3.56 14.02
C LYS A 61 -21.62 4.29 13.80
N TRP A 62 -21.50 4.96 12.66
CA TRP A 62 -20.31 5.74 12.31
C TRP A 62 -20.04 6.83 13.35
N ASP A 63 -18.78 6.94 13.79
CA ASP A 63 -18.32 8.02 14.65
C ASP A 63 -17.47 8.99 13.83
N ALA A 64 -17.97 10.21 13.67
CA ALA A 64 -17.29 11.27 12.91
C ALA A 64 -15.93 11.65 13.52
N LYS A 65 -15.68 11.35 14.81
CA LYS A 65 -14.40 11.62 15.49
C LYS A 65 -13.39 10.48 15.34
N SER A 66 -13.79 9.33 14.78
CA SER A 66 -12.88 8.18 14.63
C SER A 66 -11.79 8.48 13.61
N THR A 67 -10.54 8.21 13.95
CA THR A 67 -9.42 8.22 13.00
C THR A 67 -9.09 6.82 12.46
N TYR A 68 -9.89 5.81 12.80
CA TYR A 68 -9.67 4.40 12.44
C TYR A 68 -10.76 3.82 11.54
N ILE A 69 -12.02 4.21 11.74
CA ILE A 69 -13.16 3.69 10.98
C ILE A 69 -14.04 4.85 10.55
N GLN A 70 -14.03 5.17 9.26
CA GLN A 70 -14.84 6.23 8.67
C GLN A 70 -15.68 5.70 7.51
N LYS A 71 -16.86 6.28 7.30
CA LYS A 71 -17.74 5.90 6.20
C LYS A 71 -17.08 6.30 4.87
N PRO A 72 -16.71 5.35 4.00
CA PRO A 72 -16.02 5.69 2.76
C PRO A 72 -17.00 6.31 1.73
N PRO A 73 -16.50 7.15 0.81
CA PRO A 73 -17.34 7.88 -0.15
C PRO A 73 -17.67 7.06 -1.42
N TYR A 74 -17.38 5.76 -1.45
CA TYR A 74 -17.44 4.94 -2.68
C TYR A 74 -18.82 4.90 -3.36
N TRP A 75 -19.89 5.16 -2.60
CA TRP A 75 -21.27 5.16 -3.08
C TRP A 75 -21.85 6.57 -3.28
N GLU A 76 -21.01 7.59 -3.25
CA GLU A 76 -21.41 8.95 -3.63
C GLU A 76 -21.46 9.06 -5.16
N ASP A 77 -22.37 9.90 -5.68
CA ASP A 77 -22.62 10.04 -7.13
C ASP A 77 -21.35 10.32 -7.94
N ALA A 78 -20.42 11.10 -7.38
CA ALA A 78 -19.13 11.40 -8.01
C ALA A 78 -18.30 10.14 -8.31
N PHE A 79 -18.38 9.11 -7.47
CA PHE A 79 -17.62 7.86 -7.64
C PHE A 79 -18.37 6.80 -8.44
N MET A 80 -19.70 6.85 -8.47
CA MET A 80 -20.55 5.93 -9.23
C MET A 80 -20.78 6.36 -10.69
N SER A 81 -20.52 7.63 -11.02
CA SER A 81 -20.63 8.13 -12.39
C SER A 81 -19.57 7.55 -13.33
N MET A 82 -19.89 7.48 -14.64
CA MET A 82 -18.92 7.07 -15.66
C MET A 82 -17.73 8.06 -15.70
N PRO A 83 -16.50 7.56 -15.86
CA PRO A 83 -15.32 8.42 -15.96
C PRO A 83 -15.44 9.34 -17.17
N ALA A 84 -14.94 10.58 -17.02
CA ALA A 84 -14.98 11.57 -18.09
C ALA A 84 -14.10 11.18 -19.28
N LEU A 85 -12.95 10.54 -19.02
CA LEU A 85 -11.96 10.08 -20.00
C LEU A 85 -11.53 11.17 -21.00
N LYS A 86 -11.58 12.43 -20.58
CA LYS A 86 -11.25 13.60 -21.40
C LYS A 86 -10.51 14.63 -20.56
N ASN A 87 -9.64 15.39 -21.21
CA ASN A 87 -8.86 16.46 -20.57
C ASN A 87 -8.06 15.99 -19.33
N LEU A 88 -7.64 14.72 -19.32
CA LEU A 88 -6.89 14.11 -18.22
C LEU A 88 -5.59 14.86 -17.95
N ARG A 89 -5.22 15.04 -16.69
CA ARG A 89 -3.90 15.58 -16.29
C ARG A 89 -3.06 14.50 -15.62
N PRO A 90 -1.74 14.45 -15.89
CA PRO A 90 -0.89 13.46 -15.26
C PRO A 90 -0.75 13.77 -13.77
N LEU A 91 -1.17 12.83 -12.91
CA LEU A 91 -0.82 12.86 -11.49
C LEU A 91 0.64 12.44 -11.28
N GLY A 92 1.14 11.54 -12.13
CA GLY A 92 2.52 11.08 -12.08
C GLY A 92 2.92 10.33 -13.35
N VAL A 93 4.20 10.41 -13.68
CA VAL A 93 4.87 9.57 -14.66
C VAL A 93 5.93 8.77 -13.91
N PHE A 94 5.76 7.46 -13.86
CA PHE A 94 6.56 6.59 -13.01
C PHE A 94 7.44 5.63 -13.82
N PRO A 95 8.61 5.25 -13.29
CA PRO A 95 9.50 4.29 -13.94
C PRO A 95 8.91 2.87 -13.90
N ASN A 96 9.74 1.91 -14.30
CA ASN A 96 9.47 0.49 -14.11
C ASN A 96 9.39 0.15 -12.62
N ASP A 97 8.80 -1.00 -12.32
CA ASP A 97 8.89 -1.68 -11.04
C ASP A 97 8.26 -0.92 -9.85
N ILE A 98 7.24 -0.10 -10.12
CA ILE A 98 6.43 0.51 -9.06
C ILE A 98 5.68 -0.57 -8.29
N THR A 99 6.06 -0.77 -7.02
CA THR A 99 5.39 -1.70 -6.12
C THR A 99 4.11 -1.11 -5.52
N THR A 100 3.24 -1.98 -4.99
CA THR A 100 2.09 -1.52 -4.18
C THR A 100 2.51 -0.79 -2.90
N ASP A 101 3.74 -0.93 -2.42
CA ASP A 101 4.28 -0.15 -1.30
C ASP A 101 4.63 1.29 -1.69
N HIS A 102 5.03 1.54 -2.93
CA HIS A 102 5.16 2.89 -3.47
C HIS A 102 3.78 3.57 -3.59
N LEU A 103 2.76 2.83 -4.01
CA LEU A 103 1.39 3.34 -4.20
C LEU A 103 0.64 3.55 -2.87
N SER A 104 0.81 2.63 -1.92
CA SER A 104 0.16 2.65 -0.61
C SER A 104 1.12 2.04 0.43
N PRO A 105 1.95 2.87 1.08
CA PRO A 105 2.91 2.41 2.08
C PRO A 105 2.19 1.86 3.32
N SER A 106 2.83 0.95 4.04
CA SER A 106 2.30 0.35 5.28
C SER A 106 3.08 0.72 6.55
N ASN A 107 4.06 1.61 6.43
CA ASN A 107 4.99 1.96 7.51
C ASN A 107 4.34 2.85 8.58
N ALA A 108 5.09 3.18 9.62
CA ALA A 108 4.68 4.13 10.64
C ALA A 108 4.34 5.51 10.05
N ILE A 109 3.23 6.10 10.50
CA ILE A 109 2.82 7.45 10.08
C ILE A 109 3.73 8.47 10.75
N GLN A 110 4.38 9.31 9.95
CA GLN A 110 5.22 10.38 10.47
C GLN A 110 4.37 11.61 10.78
N ALA A 111 4.67 12.32 11.87
CA ALA A 111 3.92 13.51 12.28
C ALA A 111 3.84 14.60 11.19
N ASN A 112 4.90 14.76 10.41
CA ASN A 112 5.01 15.71 9.31
C ASN A 112 4.54 15.15 7.95
N SER A 113 3.94 13.96 7.92
CA SER A 113 3.26 13.46 6.73
C SER A 113 1.84 14.03 6.67
N ALA A 114 1.25 14.10 5.47
CA ALA A 114 -0.13 14.57 5.30
C ALA A 114 -1.13 13.81 6.20
N SER A 115 -0.98 12.48 6.31
CA SER A 115 -1.79 11.65 7.20
C SER A 115 -1.56 11.95 8.68
N GLY A 116 -0.31 12.19 9.08
CA GLY A 116 0.04 12.59 10.45
C GLY A 116 -0.56 13.95 10.82
N GLU A 117 -0.38 14.95 9.97
CA GLU A 117 -0.95 16.29 10.13
C GLU A 117 -2.48 16.23 10.27
N TYR A 118 -3.15 15.40 9.46
CA TYR A 118 -4.59 15.16 9.56
C TYR A 118 -4.99 14.50 10.89
N CYS A 119 -4.33 13.40 11.28
CA CYS A 119 -4.66 12.68 12.50
C CYS A 119 -4.46 13.57 13.75
N LEU A 120 -3.36 14.32 13.81
CA LEU A 120 -3.07 15.26 14.90
C LEU A 120 -4.11 16.38 14.93
N LYS A 121 -4.53 16.91 13.77
CA LYS A 121 -5.61 17.91 13.68
C LYS A 121 -6.95 17.37 14.16
N MET A 122 -7.21 16.08 13.97
CA MET A 122 -8.39 15.38 14.50
C MET A 122 -8.30 15.08 16.01
N GLY A 123 -7.17 15.40 16.66
CA GLY A 123 -6.96 15.23 18.10
C GLY A 123 -6.37 13.87 18.49
N LEU A 124 -5.86 13.09 17.54
CA LEU A 124 -5.15 11.84 17.85
C LEU A 124 -3.78 12.17 18.49
N PRO A 125 -3.40 11.57 19.62
CA PRO A 125 -2.06 11.72 20.19
C PRO A 125 -0.95 11.25 19.24
N LEU A 126 0.26 11.78 19.43
CA LEU A 126 1.40 11.49 18.55
C LEU A 126 1.83 10.01 18.66
N GLU A 127 1.82 9.47 19.87
CA GLU A 127 2.12 8.07 20.19
C GLU A 127 1.12 7.09 19.56
N ASP A 128 -0.09 7.57 19.23
CA ASP A 128 -1.19 6.76 18.68
C ASP A 128 -1.30 6.83 17.15
N LEU A 129 -0.42 7.58 16.47
CA LEU A 129 -0.38 7.66 15.00
C LEU A 129 -0.18 6.30 14.31
N ASN A 130 0.43 5.35 15.01
CA ASN A 130 0.56 3.97 14.57
C ASN A 130 1.10 3.85 13.12
N SER A 131 0.51 3.00 12.27
CA SER A 131 0.96 2.76 10.90
C SER A 131 -0.16 2.98 9.88
N TYR A 132 0.21 3.22 8.62
CA TYR A 132 -0.79 3.31 7.55
C TYR A 132 -1.67 2.06 7.44
N ALA A 133 -1.16 0.88 7.83
CA ALA A 133 -1.92 -0.35 7.81
C ALA A 133 -3.06 -0.37 8.84
N THR A 134 -2.86 0.23 10.03
CA THR A 134 -3.88 0.27 11.09
C THR A 134 -4.98 1.29 10.80
N HIS A 135 -4.68 2.32 10.00
CA HIS A 135 -5.64 3.35 9.60
C HIS A 135 -6.39 3.03 8.29
N ARG A 136 -6.32 1.79 7.77
CA ARG A 136 -6.99 1.41 6.51
C ARG A 136 -8.52 1.51 6.52
N GLY A 137 -9.14 1.56 7.70
CA GLY A 137 -10.58 1.80 7.85
C GLY A 137 -10.98 3.27 7.78
N ASP A 138 -10.02 4.20 7.85
CA ASP A 138 -10.24 5.62 7.65
C ASP A 138 -9.71 6.06 6.29
N HIS A 139 -10.65 6.33 5.38
CA HIS A 139 -10.31 6.77 4.04
C HIS A 139 -9.64 8.14 4.00
N ASN A 140 -9.85 9.02 4.99
CA ASN A 140 -9.21 10.33 5.02
C ASN A 140 -7.71 10.22 5.28
N THR A 141 -7.32 9.37 6.23
CA THR A 141 -5.92 9.07 6.54
C THR A 141 -5.27 8.25 5.44
N ALA A 142 -5.96 7.21 4.94
CA ALA A 142 -5.39 6.31 3.94
C ALA A 142 -5.27 6.95 2.55
N LEU A 143 -6.19 7.83 2.15
CA LEU A 143 -6.08 8.60 0.91
C LEU A 143 -4.83 9.49 0.92
N ARG A 144 -4.53 10.14 2.05
CA ARG A 144 -3.32 10.95 2.25
C ARG A 144 -2.00 10.15 2.16
N ALA A 145 -2.07 8.83 2.31
CA ALA A 145 -0.94 7.93 2.13
C ALA A 145 -0.71 7.54 0.66
N THR A 146 -1.64 7.85 -0.25
CA THR A 146 -1.55 7.50 -1.67
C THR A 146 -0.31 8.14 -2.28
N LEU A 147 0.59 7.31 -2.83
CA LEU A 147 1.86 7.74 -3.40
C LEU A 147 2.76 8.51 -2.40
N ALA A 148 2.56 8.31 -1.09
CA ALA A 148 3.28 9.01 -0.03
C ALA A 148 4.64 8.38 0.33
N ASN A 149 5.07 7.35 -0.40
CA ASN A 149 6.33 6.66 -0.11
C ASN A 149 7.53 7.59 -0.34
N PRO A 150 8.42 7.79 0.66
CA PRO A 150 9.58 8.67 0.51
C PRO A 150 10.59 8.17 -0.52
N LYS A 151 10.51 6.91 -0.95
CA LYS A 151 11.37 6.32 -1.99
C LYS A 151 10.81 6.40 -3.40
N LEU A 152 9.64 7.02 -3.59
CA LEU A 152 9.02 7.17 -4.91
C LEU A 152 9.89 8.07 -5.82
N TYR A 153 9.93 7.75 -7.11
CA TYR A 153 10.54 8.59 -8.15
C TYR A 153 9.48 8.92 -9.20
N ASN A 154 9.10 10.19 -9.28
CA ASN A 154 8.17 10.69 -10.30
C ASN A 154 8.95 11.47 -11.36
N GLU A 155 9.01 10.95 -12.58
CA GLU A 155 9.82 11.49 -13.68
C GLU A 155 9.43 12.93 -14.07
N MET A 156 8.26 13.41 -13.64
CA MET A 156 7.82 14.80 -13.78
C MET A 156 8.67 15.78 -12.95
N VAL A 157 9.26 15.33 -11.85
CA VAL A 157 9.97 16.17 -10.88
C VAL A 157 11.47 15.90 -10.95
N LYS A 158 12.21 16.85 -11.50
CA LYS A 158 13.66 16.77 -11.71
C LYS A 158 14.37 17.91 -10.98
N ASP A 159 15.57 17.66 -10.50
CA ASP A 159 16.46 18.69 -9.97
C ASP A 159 17.10 19.51 -11.10
N GLU A 160 17.93 20.48 -10.72
CA GLU A 160 18.63 21.39 -11.64
C GLU A 160 19.59 20.64 -12.59
N ASN A 161 20.03 19.44 -12.21
CA ASN A 161 20.89 18.59 -13.04
C ASN A 161 20.09 17.62 -13.93
N GLY A 162 18.75 17.71 -13.92
CA GLY A 162 17.87 16.86 -14.69
C GLY A 162 17.65 15.46 -14.09
N LYS A 163 18.12 15.19 -12.88
CA LYS A 163 17.90 13.91 -12.18
C LYS A 163 16.56 13.92 -11.48
N VAL A 164 15.84 12.79 -11.54
CA VAL A 164 14.54 12.64 -10.88
C VAL A 164 14.71 12.75 -9.36
N LYS A 165 13.95 13.64 -8.72
CA LYS A 165 13.97 13.82 -7.27
C LYS A 165 13.23 12.66 -6.60
N GLN A 166 13.85 12.10 -5.56
CA GLN A 166 13.22 11.07 -4.74
C GLN A 166 12.25 11.72 -3.75
N GLY A 167 11.05 11.14 -3.62
CA GLY A 167 10.04 11.56 -2.65
C GLY A 167 8.61 11.51 -3.18
N SER A 168 7.68 11.76 -2.27
CA SER A 168 6.25 11.93 -2.57
C SER A 168 6.01 13.30 -3.22
N LEU A 169 6.43 13.44 -4.48
CA LEU A 169 6.42 14.70 -5.22
C LEU A 169 5.74 14.54 -6.58
N THR A 170 5.12 15.62 -7.05
CA THR A 170 4.59 15.75 -8.41
C THR A 170 4.62 17.20 -8.90
N LYS A 171 4.17 17.45 -10.13
CA LYS A 171 3.91 18.80 -10.64
C LYS A 171 2.42 19.00 -10.88
N ILE A 172 1.89 20.09 -10.35
CA ILE A 172 0.53 20.53 -10.61
C ILE A 172 0.53 21.18 -12.00
N MET A 173 -0.13 20.51 -12.94
CA MET A 173 -0.41 20.94 -14.31
C MET A 173 -1.75 21.70 -14.40
N PRO A 174 -1.84 22.71 -15.28
CA PRO A 174 -0.86 23.09 -16.31
C PRO A 174 0.29 23.98 -15.83
N GLU A 175 0.30 24.43 -14.58
CA GLU A 175 1.26 25.40 -14.05
C GLU A 175 2.70 24.87 -13.99
N GLY A 176 2.88 23.55 -13.97
CA GLY A 176 4.18 22.90 -13.82
C GLY A 176 4.80 23.10 -12.44
N LYS A 177 4.00 23.54 -11.45
CA LYS A 177 4.47 23.84 -10.09
C LYS A 177 4.76 22.55 -9.33
N GLU A 178 6.00 22.38 -8.87
CA GLU A 178 6.35 21.27 -7.99
C GLU A 178 5.55 21.35 -6.67
N SER A 179 5.03 20.21 -6.23
CA SER A 179 4.29 20.08 -4.99
C SER A 179 4.54 18.71 -4.37
N ARG A 180 4.32 18.61 -3.05
CA ARG A 180 4.05 17.33 -2.40
C ARG A 180 2.81 16.69 -3.04
N MET A 181 2.81 15.35 -3.09
CA MET A 181 1.77 14.59 -3.78
C MET A 181 0.36 14.85 -3.21
N TRP A 182 0.23 14.91 -1.88
CA TRP A 182 -1.07 15.11 -1.24
C TRP A 182 -1.70 16.46 -1.59
N GLU A 183 -0.92 17.54 -1.52
CA GLU A 183 -1.35 18.89 -1.84
C GLU A 183 -1.72 19.03 -3.32
N ALA A 184 -1.06 18.28 -4.21
CA ALA A 184 -1.46 18.19 -5.60
C ALA A 184 -2.78 17.42 -5.78
N ILE A 185 -2.99 16.32 -5.04
CA ILE A 185 -4.26 15.58 -5.03
C ILE A 185 -5.40 16.49 -4.55
N GLU A 186 -5.24 17.19 -3.41
CA GLU A 186 -6.24 18.15 -2.91
C GLU A 186 -6.56 19.21 -3.95
N THR A 187 -5.53 19.81 -4.55
CA THR A 187 -5.70 20.81 -5.62
C THR A 187 -6.53 20.26 -6.79
N TYR A 188 -6.30 19.02 -7.20
CA TYR A 188 -7.06 18.42 -8.31
C TYR A 188 -8.47 17.98 -7.92
N MET A 189 -8.68 17.56 -6.67
CA MET A 189 -10.01 17.30 -6.13
C MET A 189 -10.87 18.57 -6.14
N GLU A 190 -10.32 19.71 -5.71
CA GLU A 190 -10.99 21.02 -5.76
C GLU A 190 -11.32 21.44 -7.19
N ARG A 191 -10.38 21.23 -8.13
CA ARG A 191 -10.57 21.52 -9.57
C ARG A 191 -11.55 20.56 -10.25
N LYS A 192 -11.95 19.46 -9.60
CA LYS A 192 -12.68 18.33 -10.21
C LYS A 192 -12.01 17.85 -11.50
N GLN A 193 -10.68 17.81 -11.46
CA GLN A 193 -9.86 17.49 -12.62
C GLN A 193 -9.69 15.96 -12.72
N PRO A 194 -10.14 15.32 -13.82
CA PRO A 194 -9.86 13.90 -14.02
C PRO A 194 -8.36 13.68 -14.25
N LEU A 195 -7.79 12.63 -13.66
CA LEU A 195 -6.36 12.36 -13.65
C LEU A 195 -5.98 11.07 -14.37
N ILE A 196 -4.73 11.02 -14.83
CA ILE A 196 -4.09 9.83 -15.40
C ILE A 196 -2.77 9.55 -14.68
N ILE A 197 -2.43 8.28 -14.53
CA ILE A 197 -1.08 7.83 -14.18
C ILE A 197 -0.47 7.15 -15.41
N VAL A 198 0.79 7.49 -15.70
CA VAL A 198 1.59 6.84 -16.74
C VAL A 198 2.73 6.10 -16.06
N ALA A 199 3.02 4.85 -16.44
CA ALA A 199 4.08 4.06 -15.81
C ALA A 199 4.85 3.18 -16.78
N GLY A 200 6.01 2.68 -16.34
CA GLY A 200 6.80 1.68 -17.04
C GLY A 200 6.26 0.26 -16.91
N THR A 201 7.16 -0.73 -16.91
CA THR A 201 6.82 -2.15 -16.72
C THR A 201 6.57 -2.49 -15.25
N ASN A 202 5.82 -3.57 -15.00
CA ASN A 202 5.53 -4.13 -13.68
C ASN A 202 4.85 -3.16 -12.71
N TYR A 203 3.99 -2.29 -13.22
CA TYR A 203 3.25 -1.35 -12.38
C TYR A 203 2.31 -2.09 -11.41
N GLY A 204 2.45 -1.78 -10.12
CA GLY A 204 1.67 -2.35 -9.04
C GLY A 204 2.15 -3.72 -8.55
N GLN A 205 3.43 -4.07 -8.72
CA GLN A 205 3.92 -5.37 -8.28
C GLN A 205 4.02 -5.53 -6.74
N GLY A 206 4.07 -6.77 -6.27
CA GLY A 206 4.26 -7.10 -4.86
C GLY A 206 2.97 -7.46 -4.14
N SER A 207 2.80 -6.97 -2.92
CA SER A 207 1.71 -7.35 -2.02
C SER A 207 0.34 -6.99 -2.60
N SER A 208 -0.66 -7.87 -2.43
CA SER A 208 -2.06 -7.59 -2.75
C SER A 208 -2.65 -6.58 -1.76
N ARG A 209 -2.51 -5.29 -2.06
CA ARG A 209 -3.05 -4.17 -1.26
C ARG A 209 -4.16 -3.49 -2.04
N ASP A 210 -5.37 -3.52 -1.50
CA ASP A 210 -6.54 -2.88 -2.10
C ASP A 210 -6.42 -1.34 -2.12
N TRP A 211 -5.81 -0.75 -1.08
CA TRP A 211 -5.56 0.67 -0.98
C TRP A 211 -4.63 1.23 -2.07
N ALA A 212 -3.81 0.39 -2.70
CA ALA A 212 -3.04 0.79 -3.88
C ALA A 212 -3.93 1.14 -5.08
N ALA A 213 -5.16 0.60 -5.16
CA ALA A 213 -6.15 0.98 -6.17
C ALA A 213 -7.18 1.98 -5.63
N LYS A 214 -7.67 1.79 -4.38
CA LYS A 214 -8.63 2.71 -3.75
C LYS A 214 -8.08 4.13 -3.64
N GLY A 215 -6.84 4.27 -3.17
CA GLY A 215 -6.17 5.56 -3.04
C GLY A 215 -6.04 6.28 -4.39
N VAL A 216 -5.59 5.56 -5.41
CA VAL A 216 -5.49 6.05 -6.80
C VAL A 216 -6.84 6.55 -7.31
N ARG A 217 -7.92 5.77 -7.14
CA ARG A 217 -9.27 6.17 -7.56
C ARG A 217 -9.79 7.38 -6.79
N LEU A 218 -9.62 7.39 -5.47
CA LEU A 218 -10.06 8.46 -4.58
C LEU A 218 -9.30 9.76 -4.83
N ALA A 219 -8.05 9.69 -5.29
CA ALA A 219 -7.27 10.84 -5.74
C ALA A 219 -7.79 11.47 -7.04
N GLY A 220 -8.74 10.82 -7.74
CA GLY A 220 -9.33 11.30 -8.99
C GLY A 220 -8.72 10.69 -10.25
N VAL A 221 -7.90 9.65 -10.13
CA VAL A 221 -7.34 8.93 -11.29
C VAL A 221 -8.43 8.07 -11.93
N GLU A 222 -8.69 8.33 -13.21
CA GLU A 222 -9.64 7.57 -14.03
C GLU A 222 -8.93 6.53 -14.89
N VAL A 223 -7.68 6.80 -15.28
CA VAL A 223 -6.91 5.96 -16.19
C VAL A 223 -5.52 5.71 -15.62
N VAL A 224 -5.07 4.46 -15.71
CA VAL A 224 -3.66 4.09 -15.54
C VAL A 224 -3.21 3.50 -16.86
N ILE A 225 -2.17 4.05 -17.48
CA ILE A 225 -1.52 3.45 -18.65
C ILE A 225 -0.09 3.06 -18.31
N ALA A 226 0.29 1.82 -18.60
CA ALA A 226 1.62 1.32 -18.29
C ALA A 226 2.17 0.40 -19.39
N GLU A 227 3.47 0.16 -19.42
CA GLU A 227 4.06 -0.81 -20.35
C GLU A 227 3.66 -2.25 -19.97
N SER A 228 3.50 -2.52 -18.67
CA SER A 228 2.81 -3.69 -18.15
C SER A 228 2.28 -3.43 -16.74
N ILE A 229 1.16 -4.08 -16.38
CA ILE A 229 0.51 -3.97 -15.07
C ILE A 229 0.45 -5.36 -14.44
N GLU A 230 0.82 -5.48 -13.17
CA GLU A 230 0.74 -6.75 -12.43
C GLU A 230 -0.72 -7.23 -12.35
N ARG A 231 -0.92 -8.55 -12.48
CA ARG A 231 -2.23 -9.20 -12.64
C ARG A 231 -3.22 -8.89 -11.51
N ILE A 232 -2.81 -8.99 -10.25
CA ILE A 232 -3.66 -8.72 -9.09
C ILE A 232 -3.96 -7.22 -9.02
N HIS A 233 -2.95 -6.37 -9.20
CA HIS A 233 -3.16 -4.93 -9.16
C HIS A 233 -4.10 -4.46 -10.27
N ARG A 234 -3.98 -5.00 -11.49
CA ARG A 234 -4.90 -4.75 -12.60
C ARG A 234 -6.36 -5.05 -12.22
N THR A 235 -6.61 -6.19 -11.57
CA THR A 235 -7.96 -6.54 -11.09
C THR A 235 -8.48 -5.55 -10.06
N ASN A 236 -7.63 -5.08 -9.14
CA ASN A 236 -8.01 -4.09 -8.14
C ASN A 236 -8.34 -2.73 -8.77
N LEU A 237 -7.59 -2.29 -9.79
CA LEU A 237 -7.89 -1.07 -10.55
C LEU A 237 -9.27 -1.16 -11.21
N VAL A 238 -9.54 -2.26 -11.91
CA VAL A 238 -10.86 -2.52 -12.54
C VAL A 238 -11.97 -2.53 -11.49
N GLY A 239 -11.76 -3.20 -10.36
CA GLY A 239 -12.72 -3.26 -9.26
C GLY A 239 -13.05 -1.90 -8.63
N MET A 240 -12.15 -0.92 -8.76
CA MET A 240 -12.35 0.45 -8.31
C MET A 240 -12.84 1.40 -9.42
N GLY A 241 -13.08 0.89 -10.63
CA GLY A 241 -13.52 1.69 -11.78
C GLY A 241 -12.42 2.55 -12.40
N VAL A 242 -11.14 2.24 -12.15
CA VAL A 242 -10.00 2.83 -12.87
C VAL A 242 -9.78 1.99 -14.13
N LEU A 243 -9.60 2.63 -15.28
CA LEU A 243 -9.33 1.97 -16.56
C LEU A 243 -7.83 1.64 -16.70
N PRO A 244 -7.40 0.37 -16.58
CA PRO A 244 -6.02 -0.01 -16.84
C PRO A 244 -5.82 -0.19 -18.35
N LEU A 245 -4.88 0.56 -18.91
CA LEU A 245 -4.44 0.48 -20.29
C LEU A 245 -3.00 -0.01 -20.35
N GLN A 246 -2.67 -0.67 -21.44
CA GLN A 246 -1.31 -1.05 -21.76
C GLN A 246 -0.89 -0.40 -23.07
N PHE A 247 0.35 0.10 -23.14
CA PHE A 247 0.91 0.59 -24.40
C PHE A 247 0.90 -0.51 -25.47
N LYS A 248 0.78 -0.11 -26.74
CA LYS A 248 0.96 -1.04 -27.84
C LYS A 248 2.40 -1.52 -27.88
N LYS A 249 2.62 -2.69 -28.49
CA LYS A 249 3.97 -3.25 -28.63
C LYS A 249 4.88 -2.25 -29.33
N GLY A 250 5.96 -1.83 -28.66
CA GLY A 250 6.95 -0.88 -29.16
C GLY A 250 6.79 0.54 -28.61
N ASP A 251 5.60 0.90 -28.11
CA ASP A 251 5.36 2.18 -27.46
C ASP A 251 5.70 2.08 -25.96
N THR A 252 6.17 3.18 -25.38
CA THR A 252 6.52 3.30 -23.96
C THR A 252 6.00 4.62 -23.40
N ARG A 253 6.18 4.87 -22.10
CA ARG A 253 5.88 6.19 -21.51
C ARG A 253 6.70 7.36 -22.10
N HIS A 254 7.70 7.09 -22.92
CA HIS A 254 8.58 8.08 -23.55
C HIS A 254 8.27 8.36 -25.03
N THR A 255 7.28 7.68 -25.61
CA THR A 255 6.89 7.80 -27.03
C THR A 255 5.44 8.25 -27.15
#